data_AF-A0AAW1AX51-F1
#
_entry.id   AF-A0AAW1AX51-F1
#
_cell.length_a   1.000
_cell.length_b   1.000
_cell.length_c   1.000
_cell.angle_alpha   90.00
_cell.angle_beta   90.00
_cell.angle_gamma   90.00
#
_symmetry.space_group_name_H-M   'P 1'
#
loop_
_entity.id
_entity.type
_entity.pdbx_description
1 polymer ?
#
loop_
_entity_poly.entity_id
_entity_poly.type
_entity_poly.pdbx_seq_one_letter_code
_entity_poly.pdbx_strand_id
1 'polypeptide(L)'
;MPTTAIEPDDVVKQQEALLAARMKMQEQLNVQAEKFKEKQKMLEEEKRKQKIAMWENMQEGKSYKATLQHNQEPKPGASTSTTVVKPKPNRKPLRSDGYNPLSGEGGGTCSWRPGRRGPSQGG
;
A
#
# COMPACT_ATOMS: atom_id res chain seq x y z
N MET A 1 -2.59 70.99 -12.98
CA MET A 1 -2.68 69.57 -12.58
C MET A 1 -2.31 68.73 -13.80
N PRO A 2 -1.18 68.01 -13.80
CA PRO A 2 -0.83 67.17 -14.95
C PRO A 2 -1.74 65.94 -14.96
N THR A 3 -2.53 65.79 -16.01
CA THR A 3 -3.27 64.56 -16.29
C THR A 3 -2.27 63.51 -16.74
N THR A 4 -2.04 62.47 -15.93
CA THR A 4 -1.31 61.28 -16.37
C THR A 4 -2.14 60.58 -17.43
N ALA A 5 -1.94 60.94 -18.70
CA ALA A 5 -2.51 60.23 -19.82
C ALA A 5 -1.90 58.82 -19.82
N ILE A 6 -2.69 57.84 -19.41
CA ILE A 6 -2.32 56.44 -19.51
C ILE A 6 -2.47 56.10 -20.99
N GLU A 7 -1.34 55.95 -21.68
CA GLU A 7 -1.32 55.56 -23.09
C GLU A 7 -1.98 54.18 -23.23
N PRO A 8 -2.95 54.00 -24.16
CA PRO A 8 -3.71 52.76 -24.27
C PRO A 8 -2.81 51.54 -24.53
N ASP A 9 -1.71 51.74 -25.26
CA ASP A 9 -0.74 50.69 -25.59
C ASP A 9 -0.02 50.15 -24.36
N ASP A 10 0.24 50.98 -23.34
CA ASP A 10 0.91 50.55 -22.12
C ASP A 10 -0.02 49.69 -21.24
N VAL A 11 -1.33 49.97 -21.27
CA VAL A 11 -2.33 49.14 -20.59
C VAL A 11 -2.42 47.75 -21.25
N VAL A 12 -2.41 47.70 -22.57
CA VAL A 12 -2.43 46.43 -23.32
C VAL A 12 -1.20 45.59 -22.97
N LYS A 13 0.00 46.18 -23.00
CA LYS A 13 1.24 45.48 -22.62
C LYS A 13 1.20 44.94 -21.19
N GLN A 14 0.65 45.71 -20.25
CA GLN A 14 0.49 45.25 -18.87
C GLN A 14 -0.49 44.07 -18.77
N GLN A 15 -1.62 44.13 -19.48
CA GLN A 15 -2.59 43.04 -19.51
C GLN A 15 -2.00 41.78 -20.15
N GLU A 16 -1.28 41.92 -21.25
CA GLU A 16 -0.57 40.82 -21.91
C GLU A 16 0.46 40.17 -20.98
N ALA A 17 1.23 40.97 -20.24
CA ALA A 17 2.18 40.46 -19.25
C ALA A 17 1.49 39.67 -18.12
N LEU A 18 0.34 40.16 -17.63
CA LEU A 18 -0.46 39.45 -16.61
C LEU A 18 -1.04 38.15 -17.16
N LEU A 19 -1.55 38.15 -18.39
CA LEU A 19 -2.06 36.95 -19.05
C LEU A 19 -0.94 35.94 -19.28
N ALA A 20 0.23 36.37 -19.75
CA ALA A 20 1.40 35.51 -19.91
C ALA A 20 1.85 34.90 -18.59
N ALA A 21 1.88 35.67 -17.50
CA ALA A 21 2.19 35.17 -16.17
C ALA A 21 1.16 34.13 -15.70
N ARG A 22 -0.13 34.37 -15.95
CA ARG A 22 -1.20 33.42 -15.64
C ARG A 22 -1.06 32.11 -16.42
N MET A 23 -0.79 32.18 -17.73
CA MET A 23 -0.60 31.01 -18.56
C MET A 23 0.59 30.18 -18.09
N LYS A 24 1.74 30.82 -17.81
CA LYS A 24 2.91 30.15 -17.26
C LYS A 24 2.62 29.44 -15.93
N MET A 25 1.84 30.07 -15.04
CA MET A 25 1.43 29.43 -13.79
C MET A 25 0.55 28.20 -14.04
N GLN A 26 -0.41 28.30 -14.95
CA GLN A 26 -1.30 27.18 -15.31
C GLN A 26 -0.52 26.00 -15.91
N GLU A 27 0.45 26.28 -16.79
CA GLU A 27 1.33 25.26 -17.35
C GLU A 27 2.13 24.54 -16.26
N GLN A 28 2.68 25.28 -15.29
CA GLN A 28 3.40 24.68 -14.16
C GLN A 28 2.51 23.75 -13.33
N LEU A 29 1.26 24.16 -13.06
CA LEU A 29 0.30 23.33 -12.35
C LEU A 29 -0.06 22.08 -13.15
N ASN A 30 -0.26 22.21 -14.46
CA ASN A 30 -0.55 21.09 -15.35
C ASN A 30 0.60 20.09 -15.38
N VAL A 31 1.84 20.57 -15.51
CA VAL A 31 3.04 19.71 -15.46
C VAL A 31 3.16 18.97 -14.13
N GLN A 32 2.86 19.62 -13.00
CA GLN A 32 2.85 18.95 -11.70
C GLN A 32 1.74 17.90 -11.61
N ALA A 33 0.54 18.21 -12.13
CA ALA A 33 -0.57 17.28 -12.15
C ALA A 33 -0.28 16.03 -13.01
N GLU A 34 0.35 16.21 -14.16
CA GLU A 34 0.77 15.11 -15.04
C GLU A 34 1.81 14.22 -14.36
N LYS A 35 2.87 14.81 -13.78
CA LYS A 35 3.88 14.07 -13.02
C LYS A 35 3.27 13.25 -11.88
N PHE A 36 2.30 13.81 -11.18
CA PHE A 36 1.61 13.09 -10.10
C PHE A 36 0.76 11.93 -10.65
N LYS A 37 0.00 12.15 -11.72
CA LYS A 37 -0.80 11.11 -12.38
C LYS A 37 0.09 9.96 -12.89
N GLU A 38 1.22 10.27 -13.50
CA GLU A 38 2.20 9.27 -13.95
C GLU A 38 2.74 8.46 -12.77
N LYS A 39 3.16 9.12 -11.69
CA LYS A 39 3.63 8.44 -10.49
C LYS A 39 2.57 7.53 -9.86
N GLN A 40 1.31 7.98 -9.83
CA GLN A 40 0.19 7.15 -9.36
C GLN A 40 0.02 5.89 -10.22
N LYS A 41 0.02 6.04 -11.55
CA LYS A 41 -0.08 4.90 -12.48
C LYS A 41 1.05 3.88 -12.26
N MET A 42 2.29 4.36 -12.11
CA MET A 42 3.43 3.48 -11.84
C MET A 42 3.25 2.69 -10.54
N LEU A 43 2.79 3.34 -9.46
CA LEU A 43 2.54 2.66 -8.18
C LEU A 43 1.39 1.64 -8.28
N GLU A 44 0.34 1.94 -9.04
CA GLU A 44 -0.76 1.01 -9.29
C GLU A 44 -0.29 -0.21 -10.10
N GLU A 45 0.53 0.00 -11.12
CA GLU A 45 1.12 -1.08 -11.92
C GLU A 45 2.10 -1.93 -11.11
N GLU A 46 2.93 -1.33 -10.27
CA GLU A 46 3.83 -2.06 -9.37
C GLU A 46 3.04 -2.93 -8.38
N LYS A 47 1.98 -2.38 -7.77
CA LYS A 47 1.09 -3.16 -6.90
C LYS A 47 0.42 -4.30 -7.66
N ARG A 48 0.03 -4.07 -8.91
CA ARG A 48 -0.53 -5.12 -9.78
C ARG A 48 0.51 -6.21 -10.04
N LYS A 49 1.73 -5.85 -10.44
CA LYS A 49 2.84 -6.78 -10.67
C LYS A 49 3.19 -7.57 -9.41
N GLN A 50 3.26 -6.93 -8.25
CA GLN A 50 3.50 -7.59 -6.96
C GLN A 50 2.43 -8.62 -6.64
N LYS A 51 1.14 -8.29 -6.85
CA LYS A 51 0.04 -9.25 -6.64
C LYS A 51 0.15 -10.45 -7.58
N ILE A 52 0.47 -10.22 -8.85
CA ILE A 52 0.68 -11.30 -9.83
C ILE A 52 1.84 -12.18 -9.39
N ALA A 53 3.01 -11.59 -9.12
CA ALA A 53 4.20 -12.32 -8.69
C ALA A 53 3.97 -13.11 -7.40
N MET A 54 3.24 -12.54 -6.43
CA MET A 54 2.85 -13.25 -5.20
C MET A 54 1.96 -14.46 -5.52
N TRP A 55 0.98 -14.31 -6.41
CA TRP A 55 0.11 -15.40 -6.82
C TRP A 55 0.84 -16.49 -7.60
N GLU A 56 1.72 -16.11 -8.53
CA GLU A 56 2.55 -17.05 -9.30
C GLU A 56 3.49 -17.83 -8.37
N ASN A 57 4.18 -17.15 -7.45
CA ASN A 57 5.02 -17.81 -6.45
C ASN A 57 4.24 -18.78 -5.57
N MET A 58 2.97 -18.49 -5.28
CA MET A 58 2.10 -19.37 -4.52
C MET A 58 1.66 -20.59 -5.34
N GLN A 59 1.33 -20.41 -6.62
CA GLN A 59 1.00 -21.51 -7.55
C GLN A 59 2.19 -22.44 -7.78
N GLU A 60 3.39 -21.88 -7.94
CA GLU A 60 4.63 -22.63 -8.11
C GLU A 60 5.15 -23.28 -6.82
N GLY A 61 4.48 -23.06 -5.67
CA GLY A 61 4.87 -23.63 -4.38
C GLY A 61 6.15 -23.02 -3.78
N LYS A 62 6.64 -21.90 -4.33
CA LYS A 62 7.85 -21.20 -3.86
C LYS A 62 7.62 -20.40 -2.58
N SER A 63 6.36 -20.16 -2.20
CA SER A 63 5.98 -19.35 -1.02
C SER A 63 6.55 -19.86 0.31
N TYR A 64 6.68 -21.18 0.49
CA TYR A 64 7.21 -21.77 1.73
C TYR A 64 8.73 -22.04 1.68
N LYS A 65 9.29 -22.32 0.49
CA LYS A 65 10.72 -22.66 0.37
C LYS A 65 11.65 -21.45 0.30
N ALA A 66 11.20 -20.31 -0.23
CA ALA A 66 12.03 -19.11 -0.36
C ALA A 66 12.39 -18.47 0.99
N THR A 67 11.47 -18.48 1.97
CA THR A 67 11.72 -17.96 3.33
C THR A 67 12.70 -18.82 4.12
N LEU A 68 12.77 -20.13 3.83
CA LEU A 68 13.74 -21.03 4.46
C LEU A 68 15.16 -20.83 3.92
N GLN A 69 15.31 -20.54 2.61
CA GLN A 69 16.62 -20.30 1.99
C GLN A 69 17.15 -18.88 2.18
N HIS A 70 16.30 -17.86 2.31
CA HIS A 70 16.77 -16.49 2.60
C HIS A 70 17.37 -16.35 4.01
N ASN A 71 17.07 -17.27 4.94
CA ASN A 71 17.73 -17.36 6.25
C ASN A 71 19.01 -18.23 6.23
N GLN A 72 19.37 -18.79 5.08
CA GLN A 72 20.55 -19.63 4.88
C GLN A 72 21.44 -19.01 3.79
N GLU A 73 21.92 -17.79 3.99
CA GLU A 73 23.16 -17.41 3.31
C GLU A 73 24.33 -18.15 3.99
N PRO A 74 25.06 -19.04 3.30
CA PRO A 74 26.27 -19.60 3.85
C PRO A 74 27.37 -18.55 3.73
N LYS A 75 27.69 -17.91 4.85
CA LYS A 75 28.95 -17.18 5.02
C LYS A 75 30.10 -18.18 4.77
N PRO A 76 31.02 -17.95 3.82
CA PRO A 76 32.10 -18.90 3.56
C PRO A 76 33.17 -18.73 4.62
N GLY A 77 33.17 -19.59 5.63
CA GLY A 77 34.21 -19.56 6.65
C GLY A 77 33.89 -20.37 7.90
N ALA A 78 34.55 -21.52 7.98
CA ALA A 78 34.90 -22.26 9.19
C ALA A 78 33.84 -23.16 9.85
N SER A 79 34.21 -24.45 9.83
CA SER A 79 34.17 -25.39 10.94
C SER A 79 32.85 -26.08 11.28
N THR A 80 32.83 -27.36 10.94
CA THR A 80 32.18 -28.48 11.63
C THR A 80 31.89 -28.18 13.11
N SER A 81 30.61 -28.07 13.48
CA SER A 81 30.16 -28.39 14.84
C SER A 81 28.67 -28.71 14.85
N THR A 82 28.39 -29.94 15.25
CA THR A 82 27.09 -30.50 15.59
C THR A 82 26.34 -29.64 16.61
N THR A 83 25.29 -28.92 16.19
CA THR A 83 24.39 -28.22 17.13
C THR A 83 23.08 -29.01 17.28
N VAL A 84 23.03 -29.72 18.40
CA VAL A 84 21.90 -30.45 18.99
C VAL A 84 20.59 -29.64 18.88
N VAL A 85 19.54 -30.27 18.34
CA VAL A 85 18.19 -29.70 18.27
C VAL A 85 17.58 -29.71 19.67
N LYS A 86 17.33 -28.51 20.24
CA LYS A 86 16.66 -28.35 21.54
C LYS A 86 15.23 -28.92 21.48
N PRO A 87 14.78 -29.69 22.49
CA PRO A 87 13.41 -30.21 22.54
C PRO A 87 12.41 -29.07 22.74
N LYS A 88 11.30 -29.09 21.98
CA LYS A 88 10.26 -28.06 22.07
C LYS A 88 9.62 -28.12 23.46
N PRO A 89 9.42 -26.99 24.17
CA PRO A 89 8.69 -26.99 25.42
C PRO A 89 7.26 -27.48 25.18
N ASN A 90 6.72 -28.30 26.09
CA ASN A 90 5.35 -28.83 26.05
C ASN A 90 4.33 -27.70 25.77
N ARG A 91 3.95 -27.55 24.50
CA ARG A 91 2.92 -26.59 24.10
C ARG A 91 1.58 -27.26 24.33
N LYS A 92 0.74 -26.63 25.15
CA LYS A 92 -0.68 -26.98 25.23
C LYS A 92 -1.25 -27.00 23.81
N PRO A 93 -2.05 -28.00 23.42
CA PRO A 93 -2.62 -28.07 22.08
C PRO A 93 -3.41 -26.79 21.79
N LEU A 94 -3.41 -26.34 20.53
CA LEU A 94 -4.09 -25.12 20.12
C LEU A 94 -5.61 -25.17 20.37
N ARG A 95 -6.15 -26.37 20.58
CA ARG A 95 -7.56 -26.65 20.87
C ARG A 95 -7.66 -27.46 22.15
N SER A 96 -8.69 -27.22 22.94
CA SER A 96 -8.99 -28.01 24.14
C SER A 96 -9.21 -29.48 23.78
N ASP A 97 -8.90 -30.39 24.70
CA ASP A 97 -9.05 -31.84 24.52
C ASP A 97 -10.50 -32.31 24.28
N GLY A 98 -11.50 -31.41 24.38
CA GLY A 98 -12.92 -31.67 24.08
C GLY A 98 -13.39 -31.22 22.70
N TYR A 99 -12.52 -30.61 21.87
CA TYR A 99 -12.94 -30.07 20.57
C TYR A 99 -13.30 -31.19 19.57
N ASN A 100 -14.61 -31.40 19.39
CA ASN A 100 -15.15 -32.31 18.39
C ASN A 100 -15.59 -31.54 17.13
N PRO A 101 -14.96 -31.73 15.95
CA PRO A 101 -15.29 -31.00 14.73
C PRO A 101 -16.66 -31.37 14.14
N LEU A 102 -17.25 -32.50 14.56
CA LEU A 102 -18.60 -32.93 14.14
C LEU A 102 -19.68 -32.42 15.09
N SER A 103 -19.38 -32.31 16.38
CA SER A 103 -20.39 -31.99 17.42
C SER A 103 -20.33 -30.53 17.88
N GLY A 104 -19.17 -29.87 17.76
CA GLY A 104 -18.91 -28.54 18.29
C GLY A 104 -19.02 -28.50 19.81
N GLU A 105 -17.96 -28.07 20.51
CA GLU A 105 -18.11 -27.83 21.95
C GLU A 105 -18.98 -26.58 22.14
N GLY A 106 -20.24 -26.81 22.53
CA GLY A 106 -21.25 -25.79 22.68
C GLY A 106 -20.94 -24.87 23.85
N GLY A 107 -20.52 -23.63 23.54
CA GLY A 107 -20.57 -22.52 24.49
C GLY A 107 -19.29 -21.69 24.54
N GLY A 108 -19.28 -20.55 23.83
CA GLY A 108 -18.17 -19.60 23.92
C GLY A 108 -18.17 -18.46 22.90
N THR A 109 -19.13 -17.53 23.02
CA THR A 109 -19.02 -16.10 22.62
C THR A 109 -18.86 -15.67 21.15
N CYS A 110 -18.77 -16.56 20.15
CA CYS A 110 -18.76 -16.12 18.74
C CYS A 110 -20.18 -15.88 18.18
N SER A 111 -20.81 -14.76 18.57
CA SER A 111 -22.01 -14.22 17.92
C SER A 111 -21.61 -13.26 16.80
N TRP A 112 -21.12 -13.79 15.68
CA TRP A 112 -20.92 -12.96 14.49
C TRP A 112 -22.28 -12.61 13.89
N ARG A 113 -22.83 -11.47 14.30
CA ARG A 113 -23.96 -10.83 13.60
C ARG A 113 -23.38 -9.75 12.68
N PRO A 114 -23.67 -9.76 11.38
CA PRO A 114 -23.31 -8.67 10.50
C PRO A 114 -23.88 -7.36 11.08
N GLY A 115 -23.04 -6.35 11.29
CA GLY A 115 -23.48 -5.03 11.72
C GLY A 115 -24.53 -4.49 10.73
N ARG A 116 -25.54 -3.76 11.24
CA ARG A 116 -26.60 -3.18 10.40
C ARG A 116 -25.96 -2.32 9.30
N ARG A 117 -26.11 -2.72 8.03
CA ARG A 117 -25.79 -1.87 6.89
C ARG A 117 -26.99 -0.96 6.63
N GLY A 118 -26.94 0.25 7.15
CA GLY A 118 -27.91 1.31 6.85
C GLY A 118 -27.72 2.50 7.78
N PRO A 119 -27.81 3.74 7.28
CA PRO A 119 -27.70 4.91 8.13
C PRO A 119 -28.86 4.94 9.13
N SER A 120 -28.51 5.00 10.41
CA SER A 120 -29.43 5.38 11.48
C SER A 120 -29.66 6.89 11.40
N GLN A 121 -30.50 7.33 10.45
CA GLN A 121 -31.08 8.68 10.46
C GLN A 121 -32.27 8.64 11.42
N GLY A 122 -32.13 9.31 12.56
CA GLY A 122 -33.21 9.55 13.51
C GLY A 122 -33.02 10.93 14.12
N GLY A 123 -34.10 11.73 14.09
CA GLY A 123 -34.21 13.04 14.75
C GLY A 123 -34.18 14.20 13.77
#